data_AF-A0A8S2EQW6-F1
#
_entry.id   AF-A0A8S2EQW6-F1
#
_cell.length_a   1.000
_cell.length_b   1.000
_cell.length_c   1.000
_cell.angle_alpha   90.00
_cell.angle_beta   90.00
_cell.angle_gamma   90.00
#
_symmetry.space_group_name_H-M   'P 1'
#
loop_
_entity.id
_entity.type
_entity.pdbx_description
1 polymer ?
#
loop_
_entity_poly.entity_id
_entity_poly.type
_entity_poly.pdbx_seq_one_letter_code
_entity_poly.pdbx_strand_id
1 'polypeptide(L)'
;MKAKGIDEIPAELLKKLEGSAKKELIRIYQDMYEKGEWPRDFTKALIVTMEKKPNATECADHRTLSLIPHASKIMLKVLAKRFEAKTQYFIGPILAEIYTSYFEQENMAKLHDAGVKHWYRYVDATFTLVYRIVA
;
A
#
# COMPACT_ATOMS: atom_id res chain seq x y z
N MET A 1 9.69 -7.06 -19.42
CA MET A 1 9.97 -8.12 -18.43
C MET A 1 9.85 -7.51 -17.03
N LYS A 2 9.25 -8.17 -16.04
CA LYS A 2 9.24 -7.65 -14.66
C LYS A 2 10.55 -8.03 -13.97
N ALA A 3 11.11 -7.11 -13.18
CA ALA A 3 12.30 -7.40 -12.36
C ALA A 3 11.99 -8.55 -11.39
N LYS A 4 12.95 -9.45 -11.22
CA LYS A 4 12.88 -10.58 -10.30
C LYS A 4 12.97 -10.10 -8.85
N GLY A 5 12.35 -10.84 -7.94
CA GLY A 5 12.55 -10.65 -6.51
C GLY A 5 13.85 -11.28 -6.04
N ILE A 6 14.04 -11.32 -4.72
CA ILE A 6 15.16 -12.02 -4.06
C ILE A 6 15.19 -13.53 -4.33
N ASP A 7 14.07 -14.11 -4.74
CA ASP A 7 13.94 -15.51 -5.14
C ASP A 7 14.47 -15.79 -6.55
N GLU A 8 14.82 -14.75 -7.30
CA GLU A 8 15.24 -14.82 -8.70
C GLU A 8 14.21 -15.46 -9.67
N ILE A 9 12.97 -15.64 -9.22
CA ILE A 9 11.90 -16.27 -10.00
C ILE A 9 11.23 -15.22 -10.88
N PRO A 10 11.23 -15.40 -12.22
CA PRO A 10 10.52 -14.49 -13.12
C PRO A 10 9.00 -14.68 -13.01
N ALA A 11 8.25 -13.59 -13.13
CA ALA A 11 6.78 -13.61 -13.09
C ALA A 11 6.17 -14.52 -14.17
N GLU A 12 6.86 -14.64 -15.29
CA GLU A 12 6.48 -15.44 -16.45
C GLU A 12 6.46 -16.94 -16.12
N LEU A 13 7.35 -17.40 -15.24
CA LEU A 13 7.34 -18.79 -14.77
C LEU A 13 6.06 -19.07 -13.98
N LEU A 14 5.69 -18.19 -13.05
CA LEU A 14 4.45 -18.33 -12.26
C LEU A 14 3.19 -18.33 -13.13
N LYS A 15 3.18 -17.59 -14.23
CA LYS A 15 2.05 -17.58 -15.19
C LYS A 15 1.90 -18.89 -15.94
N LYS A 16 3.01 -19.59 -16.19
CA LYS A 16 3.06 -20.88 -16.90
C LYS A 16 2.98 -22.08 -15.96
N LEU A 17 2.85 -21.87 -14.65
CA LEU A 17 2.69 -22.97 -13.69
C LEU A 17 1.39 -23.72 -13.93
N GLU A 18 1.50 -25.04 -14.06
CA GLU A 18 0.39 -25.96 -14.29
C GLU A 18 0.54 -27.23 -13.45
N GLY A 19 -0.44 -28.13 -13.53
CA GLY A 19 -0.38 -29.44 -12.89
C GLY A 19 -0.19 -29.39 -11.37
N SER A 20 0.69 -30.26 -10.87
CA SER A 20 0.99 -30.38 -9.44
C SER A 20 1.62 -29.11 -8.87
N ALA A 21 2.54 -28.45 -9.59
CA ALA A 21 3.23 -27.26 -9.10
C ALA A 21 2.25 -26.10 -8.82
N LYS A 22 1.25 -25.89 -9.70
CA LYS A 22 0.19 -24.90 -9.45
C LYS A 22 -0.66 -25.26 -8.22
N LYS A 23 -0.99 -26.54 -8.04
CA LYS A 23 -1.76 -27.02 -6.88
C LYS A 23 -1.00 -26.78 -5.57
N GLU A 24 0.30 -27.06 -5.55
CA GLU A 24 1.16 -26.80 -4.39
C GLU A 24 1.22 -25.31 -4.04
N LEU A 25 1.36 -24.43 -5.04
CA LEU A 25 1.34 -22.98 -4.81
C LEU A 25 0.00 -22.51 -4.23
N ILE A 26 -1.11 -23.06 -4.72
CA ILE A 26 -2.44 -22.77 -4.17
C ILE A 26 -2.55 -23.26 -2.72
N ARG A 27 -2.05 -24.46 -2.40
CA ARG A 27 -2.03 -24.99 -1.03
C ARG A 27 -1.27 -24.04 -0.09
N ILE A 28 -0.11 -23.56 -0.51
CA ILE A 28 0.69 -22.59 0.25
C ILE A 28 -0.13 -21.32 0.53
N TYR A 29 -0.83 -20.76 -0.47
CA TYR A 29 -1.67 -19.59 -0.27
C TYR A 29 -2.86 -19.83 0.65
N GLN A 30 -3.45 -21.03 0.62
CA GLN A 30 -4.53 -21.41 1.54
C GLN A 30 -4.01 -21.52 2.97
N ASP A 31 -2.90 -22.23 3.18
CA ASP A 31 -2.24 -22.35 4.49
C ASP A 31 -1.92 -20.96 5.08
N MET A 32 -1.37 -20.06 4.25
CA MET A 32 -1.10 -18.67 4.64
C MET A 32 -2.35 -17.92 5.08
N TYR A 33 -3.46 -18.12 4.36
CA TYR A 33 -4.72 -17.44 4.65
C TYR A 33 -5.36 -17.97 5.93
N GLU A 34 -5.37 -19.29 6.12
CA GLU A 34 -6.02 -19.96 7.24
C GLU A 34 -5.25 -19.75 8.54
N LYS A 35 -3.91 -19.82 8.49
CA LYS A 35 -3.05 -19.68 9.67
C LYS A 35 -2.63 -18.24 9.95
N GLY A 36 -2.71 -17.36 8.95
CA GLY A 36 -2.19 -15.99 9.03
C GLY A 36 -0.65 -15.91 9.02
N GLU A 37 0.04 -17.02 8.81
CA GLU A 37 1.49 -17.12 8.82
C GLU A 37 2.06 -17.04 7.40
N TRP A 38 3.08 -16.21 7.20
CA TRP A 38 3.74 -16.07 5.91
C TRP A 38 5.02 -16.93 5.85
N PRO A 39 5.26 -17.66 4.74
CA PRO A 39 6.55 -18.30 4.51
C PRO A 39 7.67 -17.29 4.62
N ARG A 40 8.76 -17.66 5.29
CA ARG A 40 9.91 -16.77 5.51
C ARG A 40 10.48 -16.20 4.21
N ASP A 41 10.42 -16.96 3.12
CA ASP A 41 10.92 -16.47 1.83
C ASP A 41 9.98 -15.44 1.20
N PHE A 42 8.70 -15.46 1.56
CA PHE A 42 7.72 -14.51 1.04
C PHE A 42 7.81 -13.14 1.72
N THR A 43 8.44 -13.05 2.90
CA THR A 43 8.60 -11.81 3.67
C THR A 43 9.91 -11.08 3.39
N LYS A 44 10.81 -11.69 2.60
CA LYS A 44 12.07 -11.07 2.20
C LYS A 44 11.88 -10.15 0.98
N ALA A 45 12.75 -9.16 0.85
CA ALA A 45 12.81 -8.30 -0.31
C ALA A 45 14.25 -8.05 -0.73
N LEU A 46 14.49 -7.96 -2.03
CA LEU A 46 15.73 -7.41 -2.56
C LEU A 46 15.61 -5.88 -2.56
N ILE A 47 16.55 -5.21 -1.92
CA ILE A 47 16.57 -3.75 -1.85
C ILE A 47 17.46 -3.22 -2.98
N VAL A 48 16.88 -2.40 -3.86
CA VAL A 48 17.58 -1.75 -4.97
C VAL A 48 17.50 -0.24 -4.77
N THR A 49 18.64 0.44 -4.83
CA THR A 49 18.69 1.91 -4.81
C THR A 49 18.66 2.44 -6.24
N MET A 50 17.87 3.47 -6.47
CA MET A 50 17.85 4.22 -7.73
C MET A 50 18.15 5.69 -7.44
N GLU A 51 19.03 6.29 -8.22
CA GLU A 51 19.31 7.72 -8.13
C GLU A 51 18.07 8.54 -8.53
N LYS A 52 17.71 9.55 -7.74
CA LYS A 52 16.64 10.50 -8.08
C LYS A 52 17.14 11.58 -9.04
N LYS A 53 18.45 11.88 -9.01
CA LYS A 53 19.13 12.88 -9.82
C LYS A 53 20.49 12.34 -10.29
N PRO A 54 21.04 12.82 -11.41
CA PRO A 54 22.37 12.40 -11.86
C PRO A 54 23.45 12.71 -10.81
N ASN A 55 24.42 11.81 -10.65
CA ASN A 55 25.53 11.94 -9.70
C ASN A 55 25.06 12.05 -8.24
N ALA A 56 24.10 11.21 -7.86
CA ALA A 56 23.61 11.17 -6.48
C ALA A 56 24.73 10.77 -5.50
N THR A 57 25.05 11.64 -4.54
CA THR A 57 26.08 11.38 -3.52
C THR A 57 25.51 11.21 -2.12
N GLU A 58 24.35 11.81 -1.84
CA GLU A 58 23.71 11.73 -0.51
C GLU A 58 22.63 10.64 -0.46
N CYS A 59 22.39 10.06 0.72
CA CYS A 59 21.33 9.05 0.89
C CYS A 59 19.94 9.58 0.48
N ALA A 60 19.64 10.86 0.74
CA ALA A 60 18.38 11.49 0.37
C ALA A 60 18.18 11.58 -1.16
N ASP A 61 19.27 11.57 -1.93
CA ASP A 61 19.25 11.58 -3.39
C ASP A 61 18.89 10.22 -4.00
N HIS A 62 18.80 9.18 -3.16
CA HIS A 62 18.43 7.84 -3.61
C HIS A 62 16.97 7.54 -3.26
N ARG A 63 16.32 6.79 -4.14
CA ARG A 63 15.05 6.14 -3.87
C ARG A 63 15.29 4.65 -3.71
N THR A 64 14.91 4.13 -2.56
CA THR A 64 14.93 2.69 -2.29
C THR A 64 13.69 2.03 -2.89
N LEU A 65 13.90 0.96 -3.65
CA LEU A 65 12.85 0.06 -4.13
C LEU A 65 13.00 -1.30 -3.47
N SER A 66 11.89 -1.81 -2.92
CA SER A 66 11.82 -3.18 -2.40
C SER A 66 11.22 -4.11 -3.44
N LEU A 67 12.03 -5.01 -3.98
CA LEU A 67 11.61 -6.07 -4.88
C LEU A 67 11.28 -7.33 -4.07
N ILE A 68 9.99 -7.47 -3.77
CA ILE A 68 9.45 -8.69 -3.13
C ILE A 68 9.24 -9.82 -4.14
N PRO A 69 9.28 -11.09 -3.69
CA PRO A 69 8.90 -12.24 -4.50
C PRO A 69 7.58 -12.05 -5.22
N HIS A 70 7.52 -12.53 -6.47
CA HIS A 70 6.31 -12.43 -7.27
C HIS A 70 5.14 -13.20 -6.66
N ALA A 71 5.43 -14.34 -6.03
CA ALA A 71 4.43 -15.15 -5.35
C ALA A 71 3.80 -14.40 -4.16
N SER A 72 4.59 -13.69 -3.33
CA SER A 72 4.07 -12.83 -2.25
C SER A 72 3.15 -11.74 -2.79
N LYS A 73 3.57 -11.08 -3.87
CA LYS A 73 2.81 -10.00 -4.50
C LYS A 73 1.47 -10.48 -5.05
N ILE A 74 1.39 -11.72 -5.54
CA ILE A 74 0.13 -12.33 -5.97
C ILE A 74 -0.80 -12.53 -4.77
N MET A 75 -0.31 -13.07 -3.66
CA MET A 75 -1.13 -13.26 -2.45
C MET A 75 -1.64 -11.93 -1.90
N LEU A 76 -0.79 -10.91 -1.83
CA LEU A 76 -1.19 -9.56 -1.42
C LEU A 76 -2.31 -9.00 -2.30
N LYS A 77 -2.28 -9.24 -3.62
CA LYS A 77 -3.36 -8.83 -4.52
C LYS A 77 -4.65 -9.60 -4.29
N VAL A 78 -4.57 -10.90 -4.02
CA VAL A 78 -5.75 -11.72 -3.69
C VAL A 78 -6.40 -11.21 -2.40
N LEU A 79 -5.59 -10.95 -1.37
CA LEU A 79 -6.04 -10.37 -0.11
C LEU A 79 -6.64 -8.97 -0.32
N ALA A 80 -5.96 -8.10 -1.05
CA ALA A 80 -6.44 -6.75 -1.34
C ALA A 80 -7.81 -6.77 -2.03
N LYS A 81 -8.02 -7.64 -3.04
CA LYS A 81 -9.33 -7.79 -3.69
C LYS A 81 -10.42 -8.33 -2.76
N ARG A 82 -10.07 -9.25 -1.85
CA ARG A 82 -11.00 -9.76 -0.84
C ARG A 82 -11.37 -8.70 0.18
N PHE A 83 -10.42 -7.85 0.55
CA PHE A 83 -10.67 -6.72 1.44
C PHE A 83 -11.45 -5.64 0.72
N GLU A 84 -11.16 -5.30 -0.53
CA GLU A 84 -11.86 -4.29 -1.32
C GLU A 84 -13.38 -4.50 -1.30
N ALA A 85 -13.85 -5.74 -1.46
CA ALA A 85 -15.27 -6.08 -1.34
C ALA A 85 -15.88 -5.72 0.02
N LYS A 86 -15.12 -5.85 1.11
CA LYS A 86 -15.54 -5.46 2.47
C LYS A 86 -15.32 -3.98 2.73
N THR A 87 -14.22 -3.41 2.27
CA THR A 87 -13.86 -2.01 2.44
C THR A 87 -14.86 -1.12 1.72
N GLN A 88 -15.32 -1.48 0.53
CA GLN A 88 -16.39 -0.73 -0.13
C GLN A 88 -17.72 -0.78 0.66
N TYR A 89 -18.02 -1.92 1.28
CA TYR A 89 -19.22 -2.06 2.12
C TYR A 89 -19.15 -1.22 3.41
N PHE A 90 -18.00 -1.18 4.10
CA PHE A 90 -17.84 -0.45 5.36
C PHE A 90 -17.44 1.01 5.19
N ILE A 91 -16.48 1.28 4.30
CA ILE A 91 -15.90 2.61 4.09
C ILE A 91 -16.69 3.40 3.03
N GLY A 92 -17.36 2.74 2.08
CA GLY A 92 -18.16 3.40 1.06
C GLY A 92 -19.23 4.34 1.62
N PRO A 93 -20.08 3.89 2.56
CA PRO A 93 -21.07 4.76 3.21
C PRO A 93 -20.43 5.91 3.99
N ILE A 94 -19.36 5.63 4.75
CA ILE A 94 -18.64 6.65 5.53
C ILE A 94 -18.04 7.71 4.60
N LEU A 95 -17.41 7.30 3.51
CA LEU A 95 -16.87 8.24 2.51
C LEU A 95 -18.00 9.01 1.82
N ALA A 96 -19.12 8.37 1.49
CA ALA A 96 -20.27 9.05 0.90
C ALA A 96 -20.88 10.09 1.84
N GLU A 97 -20.98 9.80 3.14
CA GLU A 97 -21.42 10.75 4.17
C GLU A 97 -20.42 11.91 4.31
N ILE A 98 -19.11 11.62 4.32
CA ILE A 98 -18.06 12.63 4.30
C ILE A 98 -18.21 13.49 3.03
N TYR A 99 -18.19 12.94 1.83
CA TYR A 99 -18.31 13.72 0.60
C TYR A 99 -19.64 14.50 0.49
N THR A 100 -20.75 13.95 0.98
CA THR A 100 -22.04 14.67 1.05
C THR A 100 -21.95 15.85 2.02
N SER A 101 -21.31 15.67 3.17
CA SER A 101 -21.08 16.77 4.13
C SER A 101 -20.13 17.85 3.58
N TYR A 102 -19.14 17.47 2.77
CA TYR A 102 -18.25 18.41 2.06
C TYR A 102 -18.98 19.12 0.90
N PHE A 103 -19.90 18.45 0.22
CA PHE A 103 -20.74 19.02 -0.84
C PHE A 103 -21.78 20.01 -0.27
N GLU A 104 -22.37 19.70 0.89
CA GLU A 104 -23.21 20.64 1.65
C GLU A 104 -22.40 21.83 2.20
N GLN A 105 -21.12 21.62 2.52
CA GLN A 105 -20.19 22.70 2.88
C GLN A 105 -19.87 23.67 1.73
N GLU A 106 -20.15 23.37 0.47
CA GLU A 106 -19.88 24.32 -0.63
C GLU A 106 -20.83 25.54 -0.60
N ASN A 107 -21.89 25.49 0.22
CA ASN A 107 -22.72 26.66 0.60
C ASN A 107 -22.12 27.50 1.76
N MET A 108 -20.91 27.18 2.26
CA MET A 108 -20.22 27.80 3.41
C MET A 108 -19.36 29.02 3.07
N ALA A 109 -19.54 29.69 1.93
CA ALA A 109 -18.96 31.02 1.74
C ALA A 109 -19.40 32.00 2.87
N LYS A 110 -20.55 31.72 3.50
CA LYS A 110 -21.12 32.46 4.64
C LYS A 110 -20.51 32.13 6.02
N LEU A 111 -19.76 31.04 6.16
CA LEU A 111 -19.18 30.59 7.44
C LEU A 111 -17.65 30.71 7.51
N HIS A 112 -17.02 31.08 6.39
CA HIS A 112 -15.58 31.36 6.25
C HIS A 112 -15.05 32.40 7.24
N ASP A 113 -15.84 33.41 7.61
CA ASP A 113 -15.40 34.51 8.49
C ASP A 113 -15.27 34.08 9.97
N ALA A 114 -16.03 33.08 10.41
CA ALA A 114 -16.01 32.58 11.79
C ALA A 114 -14.92 31.52 12.04
N GLY A 115 -14.54 30.75 11.02
CA GLY A 115 -13.63 29.59 11.15
C GLY A 115 -12.13 29.92 11.23
N VAL A 116 -11.71 31.05 10.67
CA VAL A 116 -10.29 31.44 10.56
C VAL A 116 -9.62 31.61 11.94
N LYS A 117 -10.37 32.05 12.96
CA LYS A 117 -9.85 32.22 14.32
C LYS A 117 -9.61 30.91 15.08
N HIS A 118 -10.30 29.83 14.73
CA HIS A 118 -10.14 28.55 15.40
C HIS A 118 -9.04 27.68 14.76
N TRP A 119 -8.76 27.89 13.46
CA TRP A 119 -7.79 27.13 12.67
C TRP A 119 -6.33 27.25 13.17
N TYR A 120 -5.89 28.42 13.65
CA TYR A 120 -4.51 28.62 14.11
C TYR A 120 -4.11 27.78 15.32
N ARG A 121 -5.06 27.29 16.14
CA ARG A 121 -4.77 26.41 17.28
C ARG A 121 -4.62 24.93 16.89
N TYR A 122 -5.09 24.52 15.72
CA TYR A 122 -5.08 23.10 15.30
C TYR A 122 -3.89 22.74 14.40
N VAL A 123 -3.29 23.75 13.74
CA VAL A 123 -2.14 23.58 12.84
C VAL A 123 -0.86 23.20 13.60
N ASP A 124 -0.76 23.52 14.90
CA ASP A 124 0.43 23.20 15.70
C ASP A 124 0.45 21.73 16.18
N ALA A 125 -0.72 21.11 16.38
CA ALA A 125 -0.82 19.72 16.83
C ALA A 125 -0.69 18.70 15.69
N THR A 126 -0.98 19.09 14.44
CA THR A 126 -0.96 18.19 13.29
C THR A 126 0.40 18.11 12.59
N PHE A 127 1.27 19.11 12.75
CA PHE A 127 2.61 19.09 12.15
C PHE A 127 3.56 18.06 12.80
N THR A 128 3.37 17.76 14.08
CA THR A 128 4.23 16.81 14.82
C THR A 128 3.89 15.33 14.53
N LEU A 129 2.64 15.02 14.17
CA LEU A 129 2.23 13.63 13.89
C LEU A 129 2.66 13.17 12.49
N VAL A 130 2.66 14.08 11.51
CA VAL A 130 3.04 13.76 10.12
C VAL A 130 4.56 13.50 9.99
N TYR A 131 5.39 14.19 10.77
CA TYR A 131 6.85 13.97 10.75
C TYR A 131 7.29 12.60 11.30
N ARG A 132 6.47 11.92 12.12
CA ARG A 132 6.79 10.59 12.67
C ARG A 132 6.32 9.42 11.81
N ILE A 133 5.46 9.66 10.83
CA ILE A 133 4.98 8.63 9.89
C ILE A 133 5.86 8.59 8.62
N VAL A 134 6.61 9.66 8.36
CA VAL A 134 7.43 9.81 7.14
C VAL A 134 8.94 9.75 7.43
N ALA A 135 9.37 9.61 8.68
CA ALA A 135 10.76 9.31 9.05
C ALA A 135 10.97 7.82 9.35
#